data_AF-A0A1Q6FWD0-F1
#
_entry.id   AF-A0A1Q6FWD0-F1
#
_cell.length_a   1.000
_cell.length_b   1.000
_cell.length_c   1.000
_cell.angle_alpha   90.00
_cell.angle_beta   90.00
_cell.angle_gamma   90.00
#
_symmetry.space_group_name_H-M   'P 1'
#
loop_
_entity.id
_entity.type
_entity.pdbx_description
1 polymer ?
#
loop_
_entity_poly.entity_id
_entity_poly.type
_entity_poly.pdbx_seq_one_letter_code
_entity_poly.pdbx_strand_id
1 'polypeptide(L)'
;MKNPSILLLVCLCLSGLCSCDKNRHVEAFSESGEIRLQTGGNVQFRYDPPSCQMSFNQTTLEFMAFNDSMSDYYSVRLSEIPTRVGQAVSADLIWTTSKDVLHRDNVAFETVRLEGDSIWLWSYSARIGVSLRILE
;
A
#
# COMPACT_ATOMS: atom_id res chain seq x y z
N MET A 1 -3.41 32.51 62.42
CA MET A 1 -2.07 32.68 61.84
C MET A 1 -1.69 31.40 61.10
N LYS A 2 -1.20 31.55 59.86
CA LYS A 2 -0.47 30.58 59.01
C LYS A 2 -1.25 29.46 58.30
N ASN A 3 -1.67 29.76 57.06
CA ASN A 3 -1.33 28.93 55.88
C ASN A 3 0.18 29.14 55.56
N PRO A 4 0.87 28.42 54.63
CA PRO A 4 0.39 27.53 53.56
C PRO A 4 1.29 26.27 53.32
N SER A 5 0.94 25.44 52.32
CA SER A 5 1.80 24.64 51.41
C SER A 5 0.95 23.52 50.79
N ILE A 6 0.38 23.69 49.59
CA ILE A 6 0.95 23.30 48.28
C ILE A 6 1.51 21.86 48.29
N LEU A 7 0.77 20.91 47.71
CA LEU A 7 1.36 20.02 46.71
C LEU A 7 0.29 19.48 45.75
N LEU A 8 0.49 19.85 44.50
CA LEU A 8 -0.24 19.51 43.29
C LEU A 8 0.20 18.11 42.84
N LEU A 9 -0.70 17.16 42.59
CA LEU A 9 -0.36 15.97 41.80
C LEU A 9 -1.55 15.57 40.90
N VAL A 10 -1.67 16.30 39.79
CA VAL A 10 -2.45 15.87 38.64
C VAL A 10 -1.56 14.92 37.83
N CYS A 11 -1.72 13.61 38.02
CA CYS A 11 -1.15 12.62 37.10
C CYS A 11 -2.06 12.51 35.88
N LEU A 12 -1.80 13.35 34.88
CA LEU A 12 -2.20 13.12 33.49
C LEU A 12 -1.49 11.86 32.99
N CYS A 13 -2.18 10.73 32.97
CA CYS A 13 -1.80 9.61 32.13
C CYS A 13 -2.19 9.95 30.68
N LEU A 14 -1.36 10.77 30.02
CA LEU A 14 -1.29 10.86 28.56
C LEU A 14 -0.72 9.53 28.05
N SER A 15 -1.55 8.48 28.02
CA SER A 15 -1.30 7.29 27.23
C SER A 15 -1.71 7.58 25.78
N GLY A 16 -0.95 8.46 25.15
CA GLY A 16 -1.07 8.78 23.74
C GLY A 16 0.31 8.95 23.14
N LEU A 17 0.51 8.30 21.99
CA LEU A 17 1.62 8.50 21.04
C LEU A 17 2.89 7.69 21.28
N CYS A 18 2.85 6.40 20.92
CA CYS A 18 3.98 5.71 20.27
C CYS A 18 3.47 4.69 19.23
N SER A 19 2.64 5.14 18.28
CA SER A 19 2.32 4.37 17.06
C SER A 19 2.57 5.22 15.80
N CYS A 20 3.58 6.10 15.83
CA CYS A 20 3.88 7.06 14.76
C CYS A 20 4.76 6.52 13.63
N ASP A 21 5.29 5.30 13.70
CA ASP A 21 6.24 4.82 12.68
C ASP A 21 5.57 3.96 11.58
N LYS A 22 4.57 3.15 11.96
CA LYS A 22 3.90 2.23 11.02
C LYS A 22 3.02 2.97 10.01
N ASN A 23 2.34 4.04 10.43
CA ASN A 23 1.45 4.79 9.55
C ASN A 23 2.19 5.70 8.57
N ARG A 24 3.38 6.20 8.94
CA ARG A 24 4.14 7.13 8.07
C ARG A 24 4.45 6.54 6.69
N HIS A 25 4.74 5.23 6.63
CA HIS A 25 4.98 4.54 5.36
C HIS A 25 3.70 4.38 4.53
N VAL A 26 2.57 4.15 5.19
CA VAL A 26 1.26 4.03 4.53
C VAL A 26 0.81 5.38 4.00
N GLU A 27 0.94 6.44 4.81
CA GLU A 27 0.61 7.81 4.44
C GLU A 27 1.42 8.26 3.22
N ALA A 28 2.76 8.14 3.29
CA ALA A 28 3.63 8.45 2.16
C ALA A 28 3.35 7.58 0.92
N PHE A 29 2.89 6.34 1.13
CA PHE A 29 2.46 5.47 0.06
C PHE A 29 1.16 5.96 -0.60
N SER A 30 0.14 6.24 0.22
CA SER A 30 -1.21 6.59 -0.21
C SER A 30 -1.35 8.00 -0.74
N GLU A 31 -0.54 8.95 -0.29
CA GLU A 31 -0.57 10.35 -0.78
C GLU A 31 -0.02 10.48 -2.19
N SER A 32 0.88 9.57 -2.58
CA SER A 32 1.45 9.51 -3.91
C SER A 32 0.41 9.09 -4.96
N GLY A 33 0.26 9.89 -6.02
CA GLY A 33 -0.52 9.53 -7.21
C GLY A 33 0.17 8.51 -8.14
N GLU A 34 1.40 8.09 -7.82
CA GLU A 34 2.15 7.13 -8.62
C GLU A 34 1.54 5.72 -8.60
N ILE A 35 1.51 5.08 -9.76
CA ILE A 35 1.28 3.64 -9.91
C ILE A 35 2.62 2.92 -9.65
N ARG A 36 2.70 2.12 -8.59
CA ARG A 36 3.94 1.49 -8.13
C ARG A 36 3.70 0.26 -7.25
N LEU A 37 4.73 -0.58 -7.20
CA LEU A 37 4.91 -1.63 -6.20
C LEU A 37 6.05 -1.23 -5.27
N GLN A 38 5.83 -1.33 -3.95
CA GLN A 38 6.90 -1.18 -2.96
C GLN A 38 6.88 -2.32 -1.93
N THR A 39 8.06 -2.77 -1.52
CA THR A 39 8.25 -3.81 -0.52
C THR A 39 9.29 -3.36 0.51
N GLY A 40 8.96 -3.47 1.79
CA GLY A 40 9.87 -3.09 2.88
C GLY A 40 10.34 -1.63 2.84
N GLY A 41 9.60 -0.74 2.19
CA GLY A 41 9.96 0.67 1.99
C GLY A 41 10.77 0.98 0.71
N ASN A 42 11.15 -0.04 -0.07
CA ASN A 42 11.83 0.13 -1.35
C ASN A 42 10.84 0.00 -2.50
N VAL A 43 10.85 0.96 -3.42
CA VAL A 43 10.09 0.88 -4.67
C VAL A 43 10.73 -0.19 -5.55
N GLN A 44 9.95 -1.22 -5.90
CA GLN A 44 10.38 -2.31 -6.77
C GLN A 44 10.07 -2.00 -8.22
N PHE A 45 8.92 -1.35 -8.47
CA PHE A 45 8.50 -0.92 -9.80
C PHE A 45 7.79 0.43 -9.67
N ARG A 46 8.09 1.35 -10.60
CA ARG A 46 7.39 2.62 -10.75
C ARG A 46 6.92 2.74 -12.18
N TYR A 47 5.62 2.92 -12.38
CA TYR A 47 5.04 3.15 -13.69
C TYR A 47 5.50 4.49 -14.26
N ASP A 48 6.00 4.46 -15.49
CA ASP A 48 6.40 5.62 -16.26
C ASP A 48 5.61 5.65 -17.58
N PRO A 49 4.63 6.55 -17.76
CA PRO A 49 3.73 6.55 -18.92
C PRO A 49 4.40 6.50 -20.30
N PRO A 50 5.58 7.12 -20.54
CA PRO A 50 6.28 7.05 -21.82
C PRO A 50 6.94 5.70 -22.12
N SER A 51 7.17 4.85 -21.13
CA SER A 51 7.97 3.62 -21.27
C SER A 51 7.32 2.37 -20.69
N CYS A 52 6.11 2.52 -20.16
CA CYS A 52 5.33 1.47 -19.52
C CYS A 52 3.93 1.39 -20.10
N GLN A 53 3.37 0.18 -20.02
CA GLN A 53 2.00 -0.14 -20.37
C GLN A 53 1.32 -0.82 -19.18
N MET A 54 -0.01 -0.84 -19.21
CA MET A 54 -0.84 -1.48 -18.19
C MET A 54 -1.92 -2.32 -18.85
N SER A 55 -2.35 -3.37 -18.18
CA SER A 55 -3.47 -4.20 -18.58
C SER A 55 -4.32 -4.59 -17.38
N PHE A 56 -5.62 -4.75 -17.60
CA PHE A 56 -6.53 -5.32 -16.63
C PHE A 56 -7.35 -6.43 -17.27
N ASN A 57 -7.38 -7.60 -16.63
CA ASN A 57 -8.22 -8.72 -17.01
C ASN A 57 -9.40 -8.83 -16.06
N GLN A 58 -10.59 -8.47 -16.54
CA GLN A 58 -11.82 -8.49 -15.73
C GLN A 58 -12.26 -9.90 -15.31
N THR A 59 -11.90 -10.95 -16.06
CA THR A 59 -12.30 -12.33 -15.72
C THR A 59 -11.50 -12.86 -14.54
N THR A 60 -10.20 -12.57 -14.51
CA THR A 60 -9.29 -13.04 -13.46
C THR A 60 -9.04 -12.01 -12.37
N LEU A 61 -9.55 -10.78 -12.53
CA LEU A 61 -9.26 -9.62 -11.68
C LEU A 61 -7.76 -9.36 -11.54
N GLU A 62 -7.04 -9.55 -12.65
CA GLU A 62 -5.60 -9.40 -12.71
C GLU A 62 -5.22 -8.06 -13.34
N PHE A 63 -4.49 -7.27 -12.57
CA PHE A 63 -3.85 -6.04 -13.03
C PHE A 63 -2.38 -6.32 -13.31
N MET A 64 -1.84 -5.74 -14.39
CA MET A 64 -0.41 -5.79 -14.68
C MET A 64 0.10 -4.43 -15.14
N ALA A 65 1.28 -4.04 -14.67
CA ALA A 65 2.05 -2.92 -15.20
C ALA A 65 3.43 -3.42 -15.60
N PHE A 66 3.91 -3.02 -16.77
CA PHE A 66 5.14 -3.55 -17.36
C PHE A 66 5.81 -2.51 -18.27
N ASN A 67 7.13 -2.58 -18.39
CA ASN A 67 7.86 -1.78 -19.38
C ASN A 67 7.63 -2.30 -20.81
N ASP A 68 7.98 -1.50 -21.82
CA ASP A 68 7.75 -1.87 -23.23
C ASP A 68 8.42 -3.18 -23.68
N SER A 69 9.50 -3.56 -22.99
CA SER A 69 10.21 -4.82 -23.26
C SER A 69 9.66 -6.04 -22.50
N MET A 70 8.66 -5.83 -21.63
CA MET A 70 8.13 -6.80 -20.66
C MET A 70 9.20 -7.42 -19.73
N SER A 71 10.37 -6.79 -19.61
CA SER A 71 11.48 -7.28 -18.77
C SER A 71 11.34 -6.85 -17.31
N ASP A 72 10.62 -5.76 -17.06
CA ASP A 72 10.29 -5.28 -15.73
C ASP A 72 8.78 -5.11 -15.62
N TYR A 73 8.16 -5.74 -14.62
CA TYR A 73 6.72 -5.75 -14.43
C TYR A 73 6.33 -6.10 -12.98
N TYR A 74 5.08 -5.78 -12.65
CA TYR A 74 4.36 -6.46 -11.57
C TYR A 74 2.93 -6.80 -12.00
N SER A 75 2.45 -7.95 -11.53
CA SER A 75 1.07 -8.41 -11.64
C SER A 75 0.44 -8.53 -10.25
N VAL A 76 -0.82 -8.16 -10.15
CA VAL A 76 -1.66 -8.25 -8.95
C VAL A 76 -2.99 -8.89 -9.33
N ARG A 77 -3.23 -10.10 -8.84
CA ARG A 77 -4.52 -10.78 -8.98
C ARG A 77 -5.33 -10.62 -7.70
N LEU A 78 -6.44 -9.89 -7.77
CA LEU A 78 -7.30 -9.62 -6.63
C LEU A 78 -8.33 -10.74 -6.42
N SER A 79 -8.70 -11.02 -5.18
CA SER A 79 -9.86 -11.87 -4.87
C SER A 79 -11.19 -11.20 -5.20
N GLU A 80 -11.24 -9.87 -5.11
CA GLU A 80 -12.38 -9.03 -5.46
C GLU A 80 -11.91 -7.59 -5.71
N ILE A 81 -12.67 -6.81 -6.47
CA ILE A 81 -12.41 -5.38 -6.60
C ILE A 81 -12.90 -4.66 -5.33
N PRO A 82 -12.03 -3.97 -4.58
CA PRO A 82 -12.46 -3.23 -3.41
C PRO A 82 -13.32 -2.02 -3.79
N THR A 83 -14.37 -1.79 -3.01
CA THR A 83 -15.35 -0.71 -3.26
C THR A 83 -15.37 0.35 -2.16
N ARG A 84 -14.63 0.14 -1.08
CA ARG A 84 -14.49 1.09 0.03
C ARG A 84 -13.11 1.07 0.65
N VAL A 85 -12.70 2.23 1.17
CA VAL A 85 -11.51 2.36 2.03
C VAL A 85 -11.70 1.54 3.31
N GLY A 86 -10.64 0.89 3.77
CA GLY A 86 -10.64 -0.04 4.90
C GLY A 86 -11.13 -1.46 4.55
N GLN A 87 -11.52 -1.73 3.31
CA GLN A 87 -11.88 -3.09 2.89
C GLN A 87 -10.63 -3.98 2.89
N ALA A 88 -10.74 -5.14 3.53
CA ALA A 88 -9.73 -6.18 3.43
C ALA A 88 -9.91 -6.94 2.11
N VAL A 89 -8.81 -7.16 1.39
CA VAL A 89 -8.78 -7.94 0.13
C VAL A 89 -7.54 -8.83 0.14
N SER A 90 -7.66 -10.04 -0.40
CA SER A 90 -6.50 -10.90 -0.65
C SER A 90 -6.01 -10.74 -2.08
N ALA A 91 -4.71 -10.80 -2.29
CA ALA A 91 -4.14 -10.76 -3.63
C ALA A 91 -2.92 -11.66 -3.80
N ASP A 92 -2.74 -12.17 -5.00
CA ASP A 92 -1.50 -12.80 -5.45
C ASP A 92 -0.66 -11.77 -6.20
N LEU A 93 0.65 -11.78 -5.95
CA LEU A 93 1.61 -10.83 -6.51
C LEU A 93 2.71 -11.57 -7.24
N ILE A 94 3.05 -11.06 -8.42
CA ILE A 94 4.23 -11.47 -9.17
C ILE A 94 4.97 -10.20 -9.55
N TRP A 95 6.29 -10.13 -9.37
CA TRP A 95 7.06 -8.99 -9.87
C TRP A 95 8.49 -9.37 -10.17
N THR A 96 9.10 -8.62 -11.07
CA THR A 96 10.53 -8.73 -11.40
C THR A 96 11.39 -7.93 -10.44
N THR A 97 12.59 -8.43 -10.25
CA THR A 97 13.72 -7.70 -9.68
C THR A 97 14.87 -7.74 -10.68
N SER A 98 15.97 -7.08 -10.37
CA SER A 98 17.17 -7.15 -11.22
C SER A 98 17.78 -8.56 -11.37
N LYS A 99 17.35 -9.53 -10.55
CA LYS A 99 17.94 -10.88 -10.50
C LYS A 99 16.94 -12.02 -10.71
N ASP A 100 15.69 -11.83 -10.28
CA ASP A 100 14.70 -12.89 -10.19
C ASP A 100 13.27 -12.36 -10.37
N VAL A 101 12.35 -13.28 -10.65
CA VAL A 101 10.91 -13.06 -10.52
C VAL A 101 10.46 -13.56 -9.14
N LEU A 102 9.81 -12.69 -8.37
CA LEU A 102 9.31 -13.01 -7.04
C LEU A 102 7.81 -13.22 -7.06
N HIS A 103 7.36 -14.17 -6.23
CA HIS A 103 5.96 -14.56 -6.09
C HIS A 103 5.52 -14.46 -4.62
N ARG A 104 4.31 -13.95 -4.39
CA ARG A 104 3.64 -13.95 -3.09
C ARG A 104 2.15 -14.23 -3.28
N ASP A 105 1.72 -15.35 -2.75
CA ASP A 105 0.32 -15.77 -2.83
C ASP A 105 -0.45 -15.37 -1.57
N ASN A 106 -1.75 -15.08 -1.75
CA ASN A 106 -2.71 -14.81 -0.69
C ASN A 106 -2.24 -13.74 0.32
N VAL A 107 -1.67 -12.65 -0.19
CA VAL A 107 -1.27 -11.51 0.65
C VAL A 107 -2.52 -10.77 1.09
N ALA A 108 -2.69 -10.62 2.41
CA ALA A 108 -3.76 -9.83 2.98
C ALA A 108 -3.43 -8.33 2.88
N PHE A 109 -4.32 -7.59 2.21
CA PHE A 109 -4.25 -6.16 2.01
C PHE A 109 -5.45 -5.46 2.65
N GLU A 110 -5.24 -4.20 3.00
CA GLU A 110 -6.29 -3.23 3.30
C GLU A 110 -6.30 -2.14 2.20
N THR A 111 -7.48 -1.76 1.74
CA THR A 111 -7.65 -0.64 0.82
C THR A 111 -7.43 0.68 1.56
N VAL A 112 -6.33 1.37 1.27
CA VAL A 112 -5.96 2.62 1.96
C VAL A 112 -6.40 3.87 1.22
N ARG A 113 -6.64 3.78 -0.09
CA ARG A 113 -7.18 4.87 -0.91
C ARG A 113 -7.92 4.31 -2.12
N LEU A 114 -9.00 4.99 -2.50
CA LEU A 114 -9.74 4.79 -3.74
C LEU A 114 -9.94 6.17 -4.37
N GLU A 115 -9.66 6.29 -5.67
CA GLU A 115 -9.87 7.53 -6.41
C GLU A 115 -10.12 7.22 -7.89
N GLY A 116 -11.35 7.43 -8.34
CA GLY A 116 -11.79 6.98 -9.66
C GLY A 116 -11.49 5.48 -9.83
N ASP A 117 -10.76 5.16 -10.89
CA ASP A 117 -10.36 3.77 -11.20
C ASP A 117 -9.06 3.34 -10.52
N SER A 118 -8.47 4.21 -9.69
CA SER A 118 -7.19 3.95 -9.03
C SER A 118 -7.40 3.43 -7.60
N ILE A 119 -6.65 2.39 -7.25
CA ILE A 119 -6.76 1.66 -5.99
C ILE A 119 -5.38 1.59 -5.35
N TRP A 120 -5.29 1.91 -4.06
CA TRP A 120 -4.08 1.72 -3.27
C TRP A 120 -4.35 0.70 -2.17
N LEU A 121 -3.52 -0.33 -2.15
CA LEU A 121 -3.59 -1.42 -1.19
C LEU A 121 -2.32 -1.46 -0.35
N TRP A 122 -2.48 -1.69 0.94
CA TRP A 122 -1.37 -1.87 1.86
C TRP A 122 -1.48 -3.16 2.66
N SER A 123 -0.41 -3.94 2.68
CA SER A 123 -0.27 -5.09 3.57
C SER A 123 0.64 -4.72 4.72
N TYR A 124 0.07 -4.62 5.93
CA TYR A 124 0.84 -4.31 7.14
C TYR A 124 1.77 -5.44 7.55
N SER A 125 1.34 -6.68 7.41
CA SER A 125 2.13 -7.87 7.77
C SER A 125 3.28 -8.10 6.80
N ALA A 126 3.03 -7.98 5.50
CA ALA A 126 4.05 -8.16 4.47
C ALA A 126 4.90 -6.90 4.22
N ARG A 127 4.45 -5.73 4.71
CA ARG A 127 5.03 -4.41 4.42
C ARG A 127 5.12 -4.14 2.91
N ILE A 128 4.03 -4.44 2.21
CA ILE A 128 3.91 -4.28 0.75
C ILE A 128 2.84 -3.23 0.45
N GLY A 129 3.14 -2.32 -0.47
CA GLY A 129 2.16 -1.41 -1.05
C GLY A 129 2.05 -1.62 -2.54
N VAL A 130 0.83 -1.71 -3.05
CA VAL A 130 0.54 -1.77 -4.50
C VAL A 130 -0.51 -0.75 -4.86
N SER A 131 -0.24 0.04 -5.90
CA SER A 131 -1.25 0.87 -6.53
C SER A 131 -1.60 0.32 -7.91
N LEU A 132 -2.88 0.36 -8.24
CA LEU A 132 -3.49 -0.28 -9.39
C LEU A 132 -4.36 0.75 -10.10
N ARG A 133 -4.63 0.54 -11.39
CA ARG A 133 -5.71 1.24 -12.11
C ARG A 133 -6.54 0.23 -12.87
N ILE A 134 -7.85 0.26 -12.67
CA ILE A 134 -8.79 -0.50 -13.48
C ILE A 134 -8.89 0.19 -14.85
N LEU A 135 -8.77 -0.59 -15.91
CA LEU A 135 -8.93 -0.11 -17.28
C LEU A 135 -10.28 -0.63 -17.79
N GLU A 136 -11.11 0.28 -18.30
CA GLU A 136 -12.40 -0.02 -18.95
C GLU A 136 -12.23 -0.41 -20.43
#